data_AF-A0AAC9IPQ8-F1
#
_entry.id   AF-A0AAC9IPQ8-F1
#
_cell.length_a   1.000
_cell.length_b   1.000
_cell.length_c   1.000
_cell.angle_alpha   90.00
_cell.angle_beta   90.00
_cell.angle_gamma   90.00
#
_symmetry.space_group_name_H-M   'P 1'
#
loop_
_entity.id
_entity.type
_entity.pdbx_description
1 polymer ?
#
loop_
_entity_poly.entity_id
_entity_poly.type
_entity_poly.pdbx_seq_one_letter_code
_entity_poly.pdbx_strand_id
1 'polypeptide(L)'
;MRTYLITLIFLLINQLTLAQVDLEKYNSTTTNQEYIDLLTDDLTKLERFVNFFSKNSDELDTSIKAVPLKVNFNQLEYDAFIDEISKSDISFFDFMNADSVAIKLIKDPSVYASLEDIKVPVYLKKVYYHDGTIQNIEVKTNINTGFKAELGLAKAVNKVDIEIAFSTVSKIDSLVLPAKVNQKVTYRGVEIEVLEVSDRGILFKTSSDNLKLDEIQAILKDKRRVSSYSSQKSGTSPKDYDLFLKSIKKDITDILTFSDKNIGMEHSQFKNAISVKISSLEAKFASEFYKSGGASYHNHEFGAPLEKLIIYINSEAYERNITKTLINKTPKSRFITYKGDKTLIYTKNLKLVKEFSEPYYSINDYFFETDFQYFYLNDNLEMHPLTYYKVDNLVNNFIMVKEDDESPWELVDPTNKKIMKVDNYEMNSKYDFTLIESNASYYLLNNNTLVPQKIANVDKVSTADKGYFVVEKNNKFGFMNTEGKIVVPIQYDDVHAFDDMTDLLPSDLLFAVKQNEKWGFVDIHNKTVIPFMYDDVKGPFSYGIAPVYLNDALGLINLKNEKVSKFMDRNYFGSSNFGKRTMGLSDGTYNHKGEKEKK
;
A
#
# COMPACT_ATOMS: atom_id res chain seq x y z
N MET A 1 -7.35 -6.78 -29.91
CA MET A 1 -7.67 -5.54 -29.17
C MET A 1 -7.48 -5.57 -27.65
N ARG A 2 -7.73 -6.70 -26.93
CA ARG A 2 -7.59 -6.83 -25.45
C ARG A 2 -6.35 -6.18 -24.85
N THR A 3 -5.19 -6.33 -25.48
CA THR A 3 -3.91 -5.82 -24.96
C THR A 3 -3.59 -4.41 -25.46
N TYR A 4 -4.16 -4.01 -26.58
CA TYR A 4 -3.58 -3.04 -27.50
C TYR A 4 -3.99 -1.60 -27.11
N LEU A 5 -5.29 -1.30 -27.02
CA LEU A 5 -5.78 0.03 -26.62
C LEU A 5 -5.38 0.38 -25.17
N ILE A 6 -5.36 -0.65 -24.31
CA ILE A 6 -4.83 -0.56 -22.94
C ILE A 6 -3.34 -0.26 -22.95
N THR A 7 -2.54 -0.89 -23.83
CA THR A 7 -1.10 -0.60 -23.94
C THR A 7 -0.87 0.82 -24.47
N LEU A 8 -1.65 1.31 -25.44
CA LEU A 8 -1.55 2.70 -25.92
C LEU A 8 -1.78 3.71 -24.79
N ILE A 9 -2.81 3.47 -23.97
CA ILE A 9 -3.20 4.34 -22.85
C ILE A 9 -2.25 4.17 -21.65
N PHE A 10 -1.74 2.96 -21.38
CA PHE A 10 -0.72 2.73 -20.35
C PHE A 10 0.62 3.37 -20.71
N LEU A 11 1.04 3.29 -21.98
CA LEU A 11 2.25 3.93 -22.50
C LEU A 11 2.20 5.46 -22.34
N LEU A 12 1.00 6.02 -22.33
CA LEU A 12 0.72 7.45 -22.24
C LEU A 12 0.66 8.00 -20.81
N ILE A 13 0.40 7.16 -19.80
CA ILE A 13 -0.08 7.62 -18.47
C ILE A 13 0.72 6.96 -17.34
N ASN A 14 2.04 7.08 -17.38
CA ASN A 14 2.88 6.46 -16.34
C ASN A 14 2.71 7.09 -14.93
N GLN A 15 1.83 8.10 -14.75
CA GLN A 15 1.23 8.49 -13.46
C GLN A 15 -0.19 9.07 -13.65
N LEU A 16 -1.13 8.62 -12.80
CA LEU A 16 -2.55 9.03 -12.61
C LEU A 16 -3.63 8.46 -13.56
N THR A 17 -4.58 7.75 -12.95
CA THR A 17 -5.83 7.17 -13.49
C THR A 17 -6.70 8.14 -14.30
N LEU A 18 -6.50 8.21 -15.61
CA LEU A 18 -7.46 8.82 -16.54
C LEU A 18 -7.65 7.89 -17.75
N ALA A 19 -8.88 7.39 -17.92
CA ALA A 19 -9.37 6.46 -18.94
C ALA A 19 -8.95 4.98 -18.76
N GLN A 20 -9.74 4.23 -17.97
CA GLN A 20 -9.81 2.78 -18.13
C GLN A 20 -10.70 2.45 -19.32
N VAL A 21 -10.17 1.75 -20.33
CA VAL A 21 -10.97 1.15 -21.41
C VAL A 21 -11.65 -0.09 -20.84
N ASP A 22 -12.98 -0.08 -20.85
CA ASP A 22 -13.78 -1.21 -20.41
C ASP A 22 -13.90 -2.25 -21.53
N LEU A 23 -13.05 -3.27 -21.45
CA LEU A 23 -12.99 -4.34 -22.44
C LEU A 23 -14.25 -5.20 -22.48
N GLU A 24 -15.00 -5.28 -21.39
CA GLU A 24 -16.23 -6.05 -21.35
C GLU A 24 -17.28 -5.39 -22.25
N LYS A 25 -17.34 -4.05 -22.27
CA LYS A 25 -18.24 -3.28 -23.15
C LYS A 25 -17.97 -3.47 -24.63
N TYR A 26 -16.70 -3.53 -25.06
CA TYR A 26 -16.36 -3.79 -26.47
C TYR A 26 -16.65 -5.24 -26.91
N ASN A 27 -16.53 -6.19 -25.98
CA ASN A 27 -16.84 -7.59 -26.25
C ASN A 27 -18.35 -7.83 -26.28
N SER A 28 -19.12 -7.09 -25.49
CA SER A 28 -20.57 -7.19 -25.43
C SER A 28 -21.31 -6.46 -26.55
N THR A 29 -20.62 -5.66 -27.39
CA THR A 29 -21.30 -5.01 -28.53
C THR A 29 -21.84 -6.07 -29.48
N THR A 30 -23.07 -5.88 -29.92
CA THR A 30 -23.75 -6.76 -30.88
C THR A 30 -23.89 -6.09 -32.26
N THR A 31 -23.69 -4.77 -32.34
CA THR A 31 -23.77 -4.00 -33.58
C THR A 31 -22.51 -3.17 -33.85
N ASN A 32 -22.26 -2.84 -35.12
CA ASN A 32 -21.17 -1.94 -35.49
C ASN A 32 -21.36 -0.52 -34.95
N GLN A 33 -22.61 -0.06 -34.78
CA GLN A 33 -22.88 1.28 -34.26
C GLN A 33 -22.48 1.41 -32.78
N GLU A 34 -22.89 0.46 -31.93
CA GLU A 34 -22.46 0.41 -30.52
C GLU A 34 -20.94 0.41 -30.39
N TYR A 35 -20.27 -0.27 -31.33
CA TYR A 35 -18.83 -0.36 -31.40
C TYR A 35 -18.17 0.97 -31.81
N ILE A 36 -18.74 1.67 -32.80
CA ILE A 36 -18.30 2.99 -33.24
C ILE A 36 -18.48 4.03 -32.13
N ASP A 37 -19.58 3.97 -31.38
CA ASP A 37 -19.86 4.93 -30.31
C ASP A 37 -18.82 4.84 -29.19
N LEU A 38 -18.47 3.61 -28.76
CA LEU A 38 -17.40 3.37 -27.79
C LEU A 38 -16.04 3.82 -28.33
N LEU A 39 -15.73 3.46 -29.59
CA LEU A 39 -14.48 3.85 -30.26
C LEU A 39 -14.34 5.37 -30.37
N THR A 40 -15.43 6.07 -30.66
CA THR A 40 -15.46 7.53 -30.78
C THR A 40 -15.20 8.19 -29.44
N ASP A 41 -15.82 7.72 -28.35
CA ASP A 41 -15.59 8.24 -27.01
C ASP A 41 -14.12 8.10 -26.59
N ASP A 42 -13.54 6.91 -26.79
CA ASP A 42 -12.14 6.64 -26.40
C ASP A 42 -11.12 7.37 -27.29
N LEU A 43 -11.35 7.44 -28.60
CA LEU A 43 -10.50 8.22 -29.51
C LEU A 43 -10.62 9.73 -29.28
N THR A 44 -11.80 10.23 -28.88
CA THR A 44 -11.99 11.64 -28.51
C THR A 44 -11.25 12.00 -27.23
N LYS A 45 -11.20 11.10 -26.23
CA LYS A 45 -10.38 11.28 -25.03
C LYS A 45 -8.89 11.36 -25.37
N LEU A 46 -8.43 10.47 -26.27
CA LEU A 46 -7.05 10.48 -26.76
C LEU A 46 -6.74 11.77 -27.54
N GLU A 47 -7.67 12.25 -28.37
CA GLU A 47 -7.51 13.50 -29.10
C GLU A 47 -7.42 14.72 -28.17
N ARG A 48 -8.27 14.78 -27.13
CA ARG A 48 -8.20 15.83 -26.08
C ARG A 48 -6.85 15.85 -25.39
N PHE A 49 -6.30 14.67 -25.07
CA PHE A 49 -4.96 14.54 -24.51
C PHE A 49 -3.91 15.06 -25.49
N VAL A 50 -3.92 14.61 -26.75
CA VAL A 50 -2.97 15.03 -27.78
C VAL A 50 -3.06 16.54 -28.09
N ASN A 51 -4.24 17.16 -27.93
CA ASN A 51 -4.44 18.61 -28.04
C ASN A 51 -3.85 19.41 -26.87
N PHE A 52 -3.73 18.81 -25.68
CA PHE A 52 -3.20 19.47 -24.49
C PHE A 52 -1.71 19.81 -24.60
N PHE A 53 -0.95 19.05 -25.40
CA PHE A 53 0.52 19.13 -25.45
C PHE A 53 1.12 20.02 -26.56
N SER A 54 0.32 20.82 -27.28
CA SER A 54 0.82 21.64 -28.40
C SER A 54 0.77 23.16 -28.15
N LYS A 55 1.90 23.84 -27.84
CA LYS A 55 2.25 25.21 -28.34
C LYS A 55 3.61 25.83 -27.91
N ASN A 56 4.04 26.78 -28.76
CA ASN A 56 5.37 27.39 -29.02
C ASN A 56 5.79 28.61 -28.17
N SER A 57 7.11 28.89 -28.08
CA SER A 57 7.69 30.20 -27.69
C SER A 57 8.89 30.65 -28.56
N ASP A 58 9.17 31.97 -28.57
CA ASP A 58 10.22 32.66 -29.36
C ASP A 58 11.32 33.31 -28.46
N GLU A 59 12.59 33.17 -28.92
CA GLU A 59 13.86 33.97 -28.86
C GLU A 59 14.16 35.01 -27.71
N LEU A 60 15.39 35.34 -27.23
CA LEU A 60 16.82 35.10 -27.53
C LEU A 60 17.77 35.51 -26.33
N ASP A 61 18.98 34.91 -26.30
CA ASP A 61 20.36 35.36 -25.93
C ASP A 61 20.89 35.72 -24.49
N THR A 62 22.11 35.17 -24.25
CA THR A 62 23.07 34.80 -23.17
C THR A 62 23.74 35.93 -22.33
N SER A 63 24.55 35.77 -21.27
CA SER A 63 25.38 34.69 -20.68
C SER A 63 25.66 34.95 -19.16
N ILE A 64 25.64 33.93 -18.28
CA ILE A 64 26.28 33.93 -16.93
C ILE A 64 26.64 32.48 -16.55
N LYS A 65 27.88 32.23 -16.06
CA LYS A 65 28.33 30.91 -15.57
C LYS A 65 27.79 30.59 -14.18
N ALA A 66 27.31 29.35 -14.00
CA ALA A 66 26.71 28.84 -12.75
C ALA A 66 27.73 28.24 -11.77
N VAL A 67 27.35 28.22 -10.48
CA VAL A 67 28.07 27.56 -9.38
C VAL A 67 27.10 26.58 -8.69
N PRO A 68 27.49 25.33 -8.41
CA PRO A 68 26.62 24.34 -7.78
C PRO A 68 26.35 24.65 -6.30
N LEU A 69 25.10 24.48 -5.88
CA LEU A 69 24.70 24.36 -4.48
C LEU A 69 24.48 22.87 -4.20
N LYS A 70 25.15 22.32 -3.18
CA LYS A 70 24.93 20.94 -2.72
C LYS A 70 23.79 20.92 -1.69
N VAL A 71 22.83 20.01 -1.87
CA VAL A 71 21.87 19.63 -0.83
C VAL A 71 22.28 18.25 -0.32
N ASN A 72 22.52 18.11 0.97
CA ASN A 72 22.92 16.83 1.56
C ASN A 72 21.68 15.97 1.86
N PHE A 73 21.67 14.74 1.33
CA PHE A 73 20.79 13.67 1.80
C PHE A 73 21.12 13.33 3.25
N ASN A 74 20.09 13.19 4.11
CA ASN A 74 20.29 12.83 5.52
C ASN A 74 20.37 11.30 5.69
N GLN A 75 21.56 10.77 5.40
CA GLN A 75 21.88 9.35 5.51
C GLN A 75 21.51 8.75 6.88
N LEU A 76 21.61 9.53 7.97
CA LEU A 76 21.31 9.07 9.32
C LEU A 76 19.83 8.76 9.53
N GLU A 77 18.92 9.60 9.03
CA GLU A 77 17.47 9.37 9.12
C GLU A 77 17.05 8.14 8.30
N TYR A 78 17.70 7.93 7.16
CA TYR A 78 17.41 6.79 6.31
C TYR A 78 17.98 5.47 6.84
N ASP A 79 19.20 5.48 7.40
CA ASP A 79 19.74 4.31 8.09
C ASP A 79 18.89 3.96 9.32
N ALA A 80 18.34 4.96 10.03
CA ALA A 80 17.37 4.73 11.09
C ALA A 80 16.09 4.04 10.58
N PHE A 81 15.56 4.43 9.42
CA PHE A 81 14.43 3.78 8.76
C PHE A 81 14.72 2.33 8.35
N ILE A 82 15.89 2.06 7.75
CA ILE A 82 16.31 0.67 7.43
C ILE A 82 16.40 -0.16 8.71
N ASP A 83 17.01 0.41 9.76
CA ASP A 83 17.16 -0.26 11.06
C ASP A 83 15.78 -0.51 11.71
N GLU A 84 14.80 0.37 11.53
CA GLU A 84 13.42 0.18 11.99
C GLU A 84 12.71 -0.97 11.25
N ILE A 85 12.84 -1.04 9.92
CA ILE A 85 12.29 -2.16 9.14
C ILE A 85 12.96 -3.49 9.52
N SER A 86 14.26 -3.47 9.80
CA SER A 86 15.00 -4.66 10.24
C SER A 86 14.44 -5.23 11.56
N LYS A 87 13.96 -4.34 12.44
CA LYS A 87 13.37 -4.67 13.75
C LYS A 87 11.91 -5.11 13.64
N SER A 88 11.20 -4.77 12.56
CA SER A 88 9.79 -5.15 12.43
C SER A 88 9.59 -6.66 12.41
N ASP A 89 8.58 -7.15 13.13
CA ASP A 89 8.23 -8.56 13.16
C ASP A 89 7.63 -9.01 11.82
N ILE A 90 8.31 -9.94 11.15
CA ILE A 90 7.84 -10.57 9.92
C ILE A 90 7.62 -12.03 10.26
N SER A 91 6.42 -12.51 9.98
CA SER A 91 6.00 -13.89 10.18
C SER A 91 5.67 -14.52 8.84
N PHE A 92 5.60 -15.84 8.81
CA PHE A 92 5.00 -16.54 7.69
C PHE A 92 4.16 -17.70 8.18
N PHE A 93 3.23 -18.13 7.33
CA PHE A 93 2.42 -19.31 7.55
C PHE A 93 2.44 -20.21 6.31
N ASP A 94 2.35 -21.51 6.56
CA ASP A 94 2.29 -22.55 5.56
C ASP A 94 0.85 -22.97 5.27
N PHE A 95 0.53 -23.14 3.99
CA PHE A 95 -0.74 -23.69 3.56
C PHE A 95 -0.55 -24.65 2.40
N MET A 96 -1.44 -25.64 2.28
CA MET A 96 -1.41 -26.65 1.23
C MET A 96 -2.29 -26.21 0.07
N ASN A 97 -1.74 -26.20 -1.14
CA ASN A 97 -2.49 -26.01 -2.39
C ASN A 97 -2.35 -27.27 -3.24
N ALA A 98 -3.48 -27.92 -3.57
CA ALA A 98 -3.62 -29.08 -4.47
C ALA A 98 -2.64 -30.24 -4.22
N ASP A 99 -1.33 -30.04 -4.45
CA ASP A 99 -0.22 -31.00 -4.28
C ASP A 99 1.09 -30.39 -3.67
N SER A 100 1.08 -29.17 -3.12
CA SER A 100 2.31 -28.48 -2.65
C SER A 100 2.10 -27.56 -1.43
N VAL A 101 3.21 -27.20 -0.75
CA VAL A 101 3.22 -26.24 0.37
C VAL A 101 3.56 -24.83 -0.14
N ALA A 102 2.80 -23.83 0.28
CA ALA A 102 3.01 -22.42 -0.05
C ALA A 102 3.34 -21.61 1.22
N ILE A 103 4.08 -20.51 1.04
CA ILE A 103 4.47 -19.58 2.12
C ILE A 103 3.85 -18.22 1.84
N LYS A 104 3.15 -17.66 2.82
CA LYS A 104 2.72 -16.26 2.80
C LYS A 104 3.39 -15.50 3.93
N LEU A 105 4.03 -14.38 3.58
CA LEU A 105 4.62 -13.48 4.56
C LEU A 105 3.52 -12.56 5.13
N ILE A 106 3.38 -12.53 6.46
CA ILE A 106 2.57 -11.55 7.18
C ILE A 106 3.53 -10.70 8.00
N LYS A 107 3.49 -9.38 7.80
CA LYS A 107 4.20 -8.45 8.67
C LYS A 107 3.28 -7.98 9.79
N ASP A 108 3.86 -7.69 10.95
CA ASP A 108 3.17 -6.94 12.00
C ASP A 108 2.62 -5.62 11.42
N PRO A 109 1.28 -5.46 11.36
CA PRO A 109 0.63 -4.26 10.83
C PRO A 109 0.93 -3.02 11.68
N SER A 110 1.45 -3.22 12.91
CA SER A 110 2.66 -2.67 13.53
C SER A 110 3.44 -1.48 12.96
N VAL A 111 3.84 -1.49 11.68
CA VAL A 111 4.67 -0.41 11.08
C VAL A 111 4.36 -0.14 9.59
N TYR A 112 3.88 -1.13 8.83
CA TYR A 112 3.44 -1.00 7.44
C TYR A 112 2.35 -2.05 7.16
N ALA A 113 1.38 -1.77 6.28
CA ALA A 113 0.29 -2.71 6.00
C ALA A 113 0.75 -3.92 5.16
N SER A 114 1.84 -3.79 4.39
CA SER A 114 2.50 -4.87 3.65
C SER A 114 3.97 -4.54 3.31
N LEU A 115 4.74 -5.55 2.87
CA LEU A 115 6.08 -5.33 2.28
C LEU A 115 5.99 -4.66 0.89
N GLU A 116 4.82 -4.68 0.24
CA GLU A 116 4.59 -3.94 -1.02
C GLU A 116 4.55 -2.42 -0.80
N ASP A 117 4.11 -1.96 0.37
CA ASP A 117 3.99 -0.53 0.68
C ASP A 117 5.36 0.18 0.67
N ILE A 118 6.41 -0.58 1.02
CA ILE A 118 7.80 -0.10 1.06
C ILE A 118 8.46 -0.22 -0.33
N LYS A 119 7.83 -0.92 -1.29
CA LYS A 119 8.36 -1.22 -2.64
C LYS A 119 9.76 -1.87 -2.64
N VAL A 120 10.12 -2.57 -1.56
CA VAL A 120 11.43 -3.22 -1.43
C VAL A 120 11.30 -4.68 -1.87
N PRO A 121 12.18 -5.21 -2.74
CA PRO A 121 12.14 -6.62 -3.13
C PRO A 121 12.61 -7.52 -2.00
N VAL A 122 11.91 -8.65 -1.84
CA VAL A 122 12.24 -9.70 -0.87
C VAL A 122 12.52 -11.00 -1.61
N TYR A 123 13.61 -11.66 -1.26
CA TYR A 123 14.08 -12.89 -1.89
C TYR A 123 14.18 -14.03 -0.88
N LEU A 124 13.71 -15.22 -1.25
CA LEU A 124 13.91 -16.42 -0.46
C LEU A 124 15.32 -16.98 -0.69
N LYS A 125 16.06 -17.29 0.39
CA LYS A 125 17.43 -17.81 0.31
C LYS A 125 17.51 -19.28 0.70
N LYS A 126 16.89 -19.62 1.84
CA LYS A 126 16.90 -20.98 2.38
C LYS A 126 15.56 -21.33 2.99
N VAL A 127 15.20 -22.59 2.85
CA VAL A 127 14.03 -23.20 3.48
C VAL A 127 14.53 -24.30 4.40
N TYR A 128 14.12 -24.25 5.66
CA TYR A 128 14.42 -25.27 6.65
C TYR A 128 13.13 -26.01 6.97
N TYR A 129 13.17 -27.33 6.87
CA TYR A 129 12.02 -28.18 7.06
C TYR A 129 11.95 -28.70 8.50
N HIS A 130 10.76 -29.11 8.93
CA HIS A 130 10.55 -29.65 10.27
C HIS A 130 11.19 -31.02 10.52
N ASP A 131 11.62 -31.72 9.47
CA ASP A 131 12.41 -32.96 9.55
C ASP A 131 13.92 -32.70 9.68
N GLY A 132 14.34 -31.43 9.73
CA GLY A 132 15.73 -31.01 9.83
C GLY A 132 16.45 -30.85 8.49
N THR A 133 15.81 -31.18 7.37
CA THR A 133 16.40 -30.97 6.04
C THR A 133 16.38 -29.49 5.63
N ILE A 134 17.30 -29.10 4.75
CA ILE A 134 17.47 -27.70 4.30
C ILE A 134 17.51 -27.68 2.78
N GLN A 135 16.79 -26.75 2.16
CA GLN A 135 16.84 -26.46 0.72
C GLN A 135 17.37 -25.05 0.51
N ASN A 136 18.41 -24.92 -0.32
CA ASN A 136 18.86 -23.63 -0.83
C ASN A 136 18.04 -23.24 -2.05
N ILE A 137 17.69 -21.96 -2.17
CA ILE A 137 16.91 -21.43 -3.28
C ILE A 137 17.85 -20.65 -4.20
N GLU A 138 18.01 -21.15 -5.42
CA GLU A 138 18.93 -20.55 -6.42
C GLU A 138 18.25 -19.46 -7.25
N VAL A 139 16.93 -19.53 -7.44
CA VAL A 139 16.16 -18.58 -8.24
C VAL A 139 15.79 -17.36 -7.39
N LYS A 140 16.26 -16.18 -7.81
CA LYS A 140 15.96 -14.89 -7.16
C LYS A 140 14.60 -14.36 -7.61
N THR A 141 13.52 -14.88 -7.04
CA THR A 141 12.15 -14.39 -7.30
C THR A 141 11.72 -13.42 -6.19
N ASN A 142 11.12 -12.29 -6.56
CA ASN A 142 10.56 -11.35 -5.60
C ASN A 142 9.26 -11.93 -5.00
N ILE A 143 9.17 -12.06 -3.67
CA ILE A 143 8.08 -12.75 -2.96
C ILE A 143 7.21 -11.84 -2.07
N ASN A 144 7.16 -10.53 -2.35
CA ASN A 144 6.54 -9.50 -1.49
C ASN A 144 5.13 -9.80 -0.93
N THR A 145 4.31 -10.64 -1.59
CA THR A 145 2.93 -10.99 -1.16
C THR A 145 2.70 -12.48 -0.86
N GLY A 146 3.74 -13.29 -0.88
CA GLY A 146 3.65 -14.75 -0.80
C GLY A 146 3.80 -15.43 -2.15
N PHE A 147 3.90 -16.76 -2.15
CA PHE A 147 4.29 -17.53 -3.34
C PHE A 147 3.48 -18.83 -3.50
N LYS A 148 3.12 -19.21 -4.73
CA LYS A 148 2.07 -20.21 -4.98
C LYS A 148 2.45 -21.55 -5.65
N ALA A 149 3.57 -21.72 -6.36
CA ALA A 149 3.82 -23.03 -7.02
C ALA A 149 5.26 -23.35 -7.51
N GLU A 150 6.03 -22.36 -8.00
CA GLU A 150 7.22 -22.65 -8.85
C GLU A 150 8.49 -23.10 -8.11
N LEU A 151 8.47 -23.20 -6.77
CA LEU A 151 9.62 -23.63 -5.96
C LEU A 151 9.57 -25.11 -5.57
N GLY A 152 8.48 -25.82 -5.87
CA GLY A 152 8.35 -27.27 -5.66
C GLY A 152 8.50 -27.71 -4.20
N LEU A 153 8.02 -26.91 -3.25
CA LEU A 153 8.12 -27.24 -1.82
C LEU A 153 7.28 -28.49 -1.51
N ALA A 154 7.95 -29.54 -1.05
CA ALA A 154 7.35 -30.87 -0.84
C ALA A 154 7.20 -31.25 0.65
N LYS A 155 7.43 -30.31 1.59
CA LYS A 155 7.45 -30.57 3.04
C LYS A 155 7.04 -29.33 3.83
N ALA A 156 6.53 -29.51 5.06
CA ALA A 156 6.24 -28.39 5.97
C ALA A 156 7.49 -27.61 6.32
N VAL A 157 7.37 -26.29 6.22
CA VAL A 157 8.47 -25.35 6.42
C VAL A 157 8.49 -24.91 7.88
N ASN A 158 9.63 -25.12 8.54
CA ASN A 158 9.89 -24.74 9.92
C ASN A 158 10.34 -23.29 10.03
N LYS A 159 11.33 -22.92 9.23
CA LYS A 159 11.85 -21.56 9.16
C LYS A 159 12.37 -21.26 7.77
N VAL A 160 12.48 -20.00 7.42
CA VAL A 160 13.07 -19.55 6.15
C VAL A 160 14.08 -18.46 6.38
N ASP A 161 15.14 -18.44 5.57
CA ASP A 161 15.98 -17.26 5.45
C ASP A 161 15.49 -16.46 4.26
N ILE A 162 15.15 -15.20 4.50
CA ILE A 162 14.82 -14.21 3.48
C ILE A 162 15.90 -13.13 3.43
N GLU A 163 16.05 -12.53 2.25
CA GLU A 163 16.91 -11.38 1.98
C GLU A 163 16.01 -10.22 1.53
N ILE A 164 16.02 -9.13 2.28
CA ILE A 164 15.33 -7.88 1.96
C ILE A 164 16.38 -6.93 1.38
N ALA A 165 16.21 -6.51 0.12
CA ALA A 165 17.23 -5.76 -0.61
C ALA A 165 16.81 -4.30 -0.83
N PHE A 166 17.43 -3.38 -0.08
CA PHE A 166 17.19 -1.94 -0.19
C PHE A 166 18.10 -1.35 -1.27
N SER A 167 17.51 -0.73 -2.30
CA SER A 167 18.25 0.05 -3.29
C SER A 167 18.09 1.53 -2.99
N THR A 168 19.21 2.23 -2.76
CA THR A 168 19.21 3.56 -2.12
C THR A 168 20.19 4.49 -2.83
N VAL A 169 19.99 5.81 -2.66
CA VAL A 169 20.86 6.86 -3.19
C VAL A 169 21.70 7.43 -2.04
N SER A 170 22.99 7.10 -1.98
CA SER A 170 23.89 7.60 -0.93
C SER A 170 24.25 9.08 -1.09
N LYS A 171 24.09 9.63 -2.30
CA LYS A 171 24.51 11.00 -2.61
C LYS A 171 23.67 11.59 -3.73
N ILE A 172 22.93 12.64 -3.40
CA ILE A 172 22.24 13.49 -4.38
C ILE A 172 23.19 14.65 -4.70
N ASP A 173 23.56 14.78 -5.96
CA ASP A 173 24.24 15.99 -6.44
C ASP A 173 23.21 16.93 -7.04
N SER A 174 23.47 18.23 -7.02
CA SER A 174 22.57 19.20 -7.62
C SER A 174 23.30 20.18 -8.52
N LEU A 175 22.76 20.28 -9.72
CA LEU A 175 23.24 21.17 -10.76
C LEU A 175 22.28 22.35 -10.87
N VAL A 176 22.82 23.56 -10.67
CA VAL A 176 22.04 24.79 -10.85
C VAL A 176 22.34 25.38 -12.21
N LEU A 177 21.31 25.62 -13.00
CA LEU A 177 21.39 26.21 -14.33
C LEU A 177 20.56 27.49 -14.35
N PRO A 178 21.02 28.59 -14.97
CA PRO A 178 20.14 29.71 -15.24
C PRO A 178 18.99 29.24 -16.13
N ALA A 179 17.76 29.67 -15.84
CA ALA A 179 16.62 29.40 -16.70
C ALA A 179 16.70 30.32 -17.93
N LYS A 180 17.63 30.00 -18.85
CA LYS A 180 17.92 30.79 -20.04
C LYS A 180 18.24 29.89 -21.24
N VAL A 181 17.70 30.20 -22.41
CA VAL A 181 17.93 29.45 -23.65
C VAL A 181 19.42 29.42 -24.01
N ASN A 182 19.88 28.33 -24.62
CA ASN A 182 21.26 28.03 -24.99
C ASN A 182 22.25 27.94 -23.82
N GLN A 183 21.78 27.83 -22.57
CA GLN A 183 22.66 27.52 -21.46
C GLN A 183 23.07 26.06 -21.52
N LYS A 184 24.39 25.83 -21.59
CA LYS A 184 24.99 24.50 -21.62
C LYS A 184 25.83 24.26 -20.39
N VAL A 185 25.75 23.06 -19.86
CA VAL A 185 26.69 22.56 -18.87
C VAL A 185 26.96 21.08 -19.12
N THR A 186 28.22 20.69 -19.02
CA THR A 186 28.59 19.29 -19.03
C THR A 186 28.70 18.81 -17.59
N TYR A 187 27.91 17.80 -17.24
CA TYR A 187 27.94 17.19 -15.91
C TYR A 187 28.13 15.68 -16.08
N ARG A 188 29.21 15.14 -15.48
CA ARG A 188 29.61 13.72 -15.59
C ARG A 188 29.64 13.18 -17.04
N GLY A 189 30.09 14.01 -17.98
CA GLY A 189 30.19 13.64 -19.39
C GLY A 189 28.88 13.72 -20.18
N VAL A 190 27.76 14.11 -19.55
CA VAL A 190 26.49 14.39 -20.22
C VAL A 190 26.32 15.90 -20.36
N GLU A 191 26.14 16.39 -21.59
CA GLU A 191 25.80 17.78 -21.86
C GLU A 191 24.31 18.01 -21.58
N ILE A 192 24.01 19.02 -20.78
CA ILE A 192 22.67 19.49 -20.50
C ILE A 192 22.54 20.87 -21.14
N GLU A 193 21.59 21.03 -22.05
CA GLU A 193 21.34 22.26 -22.79
C GLU A 193 19.91 22.74 -22.58
N VAL A 194 19.72 23.95 -22.06
CA VAL A 194 18.41 24.60 -22.01
C VAL A 194 18.03 25.05 -23.42
N LEU A 195 16.91 24.55 -23.92
CA LEU A 195 16.42 24.78 -25.27
C LEU A 195 15.34 25.85 -25.32
N GLU A 196 14.51 25.95 -24.28
CA GLU A 196 13.38 26.87 -24.23
C GLU A 196 13.14 27.32 -22.79
N VAL A 197 12.71 28.58 -22.61
CA VAL A 197 12.27 29.11 -21.32
C VAL A 197 11.04 29.96 -21.58
N SER A 198 9.94 29.67 -20.89
CA SER A 198 8.71 30.45 -20.97
C SER A 198 8.41 31.12 -19.64
N ASP A 199 7.38 31.96 -19.60
CA ASP A 199 6.89 32.58 -18.36
C ASP A 199 6.34 31.56 -17.34
N ARG A 200 6.24 30.28 -17.72
CA ARG A 200 5.67 29.22 -16.88
C ARG A 200 6.54 27.98 -16.77
N GLY A 201 7.61 27.85 -17.54
CA GLY A 201 8.36 26.60 -17.62
C GLY A 201 9.69 26.67 -18.37
N ILE A 202 10.31 25.50 -18.52
CA ILE A 202 11.62 25.32 -19.14
C ILE A 202 11.69 23.99 -19.88
N LEU A 203 12.33 24.01 -21.06
CA LEU A 203 12.72 22.83 -21.80
C LEU A 203 14.24 22.74 -21.80
N PHE A 204 14.78 21.58 -21.47
CA PHE A 204 16.20 21.29 -21.64
C PHE A 204 16.40 19.89 -22.19
N LYS A 205 17.52 19.65 -22.88
CA LYS A 205 17.93 18.33 -23.33
C LYS A 205 19.16 17.85 -22.56
N THR A 206 19.28 16.54 -22.43
CA THR A 206 20.49 15.85 -22.01
C THR A 206 21.06 15.09 -23.21
N SER A 207 22.37 15.11 -23.41
CA SER A 207 23.05 14.42 -24.53
C SER A 207 23.20 12.91 -24.32
N SER A 208 22.53 12.35 -23.30
CA SER A 208 22.50 10.93 -22.96
C SER A 208 21.43 10.66 -21.91
N ASP A 209 20.76 9.51 -22.03
CA ASP A 209 19.75 9.06 -21.08
C ASP A 209 20.34 8.44 -19.81
N ASN A 210 21.68 8.32 -19.75
CA ASN A 210 22.41 7.72 -18.62
C ASN A 210 22.33 8.56 -17.35
N LEU A 211 21.98 9.84 -17.47
CA LEU A 211 21.80 10.72 -16.32
C LEU A 211 20.39 10.55 -15.75
N LYS A 212 20.26 9.81 -14.64
CA LYS A 212 18.98 9.70 -13.91
C LYS A 212 18.73 10.98 -13.11
N LEU A 213 17.81 11.81 -13.60
CA LEU A 213 17.30 12.98 -12.91
C LEU A 213 16.27 12.54 -11.86
N ASP A 214 16.42 13.04 -10.64
CA ASP A 214 15.58 12.62 -9.50
C ASP A 214 14.47 13.65 -9.23
N GLU A 215 14.85 14.89 -8.94
CA GLU A 215 13.93 16.01 -8.77
C GLU A 215 14.39 17.21 -9.61
N ILE A 216 13.42 17.99 -10.10
CA ILE A 216 13.68 19.28 -10.75
C ILE A 216 12.90 20.39 -10.04
N GLN A 217 13.64 21.37 -9.56
CA GLN A 217 13.12 22.56 -8.89
C GLN A 217 13.51 23.83 -9.64
N ALA A 218 12.81 24.92 -9.38
CA ALA A 218 13.14 26.24 -9.86
C ALA A 218 13.23 27.25 -8.71
N ILE A 219 14.10 28.24 -8.86
CA ILE A 219 14.01 29.52 -8.17
C ILE A 219 13.30 30.47 -9.13
N LEU A 220 12.16 31.02 -8.71
CA LEU A 220 11.37 31.99 -9.46
C LEU A 220 12.01 33.38 -9.38
N LYS A 221 11.65 34.29 -10.31
CA LYS A 221 12.12 35.68 -10.28
C LYS A 221 11.77 36.44 -8.99
N ASP A 222 10.71 36.01 -8.30
CA ASP A 222 10.31 36.52 -6.98
C ASP A 222 11.06 35.88 -5.80
N LYS A 223 12.13 35.12 -6.09
CA LYS A 223 13.01 34.41 -5.15
C LYS A 223 12.39 33.20 -4.45
N ARG A 224 11.13 32.85 -4.73
CA ARG A 224 10.55 31.62 -4.19
C ARG A 224 11.15 30.40 -4.87
N ARG A 225 11.34 29.34 -4.10
CA ARG A 225 11.76 28.02 -4.57
C ARG A 225 10.55 27.13 -4.73
N VAL A 226 10.40 26.50 -5.89
CA VAL A 226 9.24 25.67 -6.24
C VAL A 226 9.68 24.39 -6.95
N SER A 227 8.98 23.29 -6.72
CA SER A 227 9.13 22.06 -7.51
C SER A 227 8.24 22.11 -8.75
N SER A 228 8.63 21.37 -9.79
CA SER A 228 7.84 21.23 -11.01
C SER A 228 6.46 20.63 -10.68
N TYR A 229 5.36 21.23 -11.12
CA TYR A 229 4.02 20.63 -10.92
C TYR A 229 3.55 19.79 -12.11
N SER A 230 4.17 19.97 -13.28
CA SER A 230 4.00 19.10 -14.44
C SER A 230 5.36 18.87 -15.11
N SER A 231 5.59 17.67 -15.63
CA SER A 231 6.83 17.31 -16.31
C SER A 231 6.58 16.32 -17.44
N GLN A 232 7.28 16.48 -18.55
CA GLN A 232 7.30 15.55 -19.68
C GLN A 232 8.74 15.22 -20.05
N LYS A 233 9.01 13.93 -20.29
CA LYS A 233 10.27 13.45 -20.83
C LYS A 233 10.00 12.78 -22.18
N SER A 234 10.75 13.16 -23.21
CA SER A 234 10.63 12.62 -24.57
C SER A 234 12.02 12.31 -25.14
N GLY A 235 12.14 11.23 -25.92
CA GLY A 235 13.33 10.96 -26.74
C GLY A 235 13.38 11.79 -28.05
N THR A 236 12.30 12.51 -28.35
CA THR A 236 12.07 13.26 -29.59
C THR A 236 11.96 14.76 -29.32
N SER A 237 12.50 15.60 -30.22
CA SER A 237 12.49 17.07 -30.08
C SER A 237 11.05 17.62 -30.05
N PRO A 238 10.77 18.76 -29.41
CA PRO A 238 9.42 19.34 -29.37
C PRO A 238 8.81 19.60 -30.75
N LYS A 239 9.63 19.99 -31.73
CA LYS A 239 9.20 20.22 -33.11
C LYS A 239 8.77 18.92 -33.79
N ASP A 240 9.56 17.87 -33.62
CA ASP A 240 9.26 16.54 -34.16
C ASP A 240 8.10 15.88 -33.39
N TYR A 241 7.98 16.19 -32.11
CA TYR A 241 6.87 15.78 -31.25
C TYR A 241 5.56 16.44 -31.67
N ASP A 242 5.53 17.75 -31.97
CA ASP A 242 4.34 18.42 -32.51
C ASP A 242 3.95 17.86 -33.89
N LEU A 243 4.93 17.55 -34.75
CA LEU A 243 4.69 16.88 -36.04
C LEU A 243 4.15 15.46 -35.84
N PHE A 244 4.67 14.72 -34.87
CA PHE A 244 4.19 13.41 -34.47
C PHE A 244 2.76 13.47 -33.93
N LEU A 245 2.46 14.38 -33.00
CA LEU A 245 1.11 14.59 -32.46
C LEU A 245 0.11 14.96 -33.55
N LYS A 246 0.49 15.82 -34.51
CA LYS A 246 -0.31 16.11 -35.71
C LYS A 246 -0.57 14.85 -36.55
N SER A 247 0.44 13.99 -36.69
CA SER A 247 0.28 12.73 -37.40
C SER A 247 -0.63 11.75 -36.66
N ILE A 248 -0.57 11.69 -35.33
CA ILE A 248 -1.45 10.84 -34.51
C ILE A 248 -2.90 11.34 -34.60
N LYS A 249 -3.14 12.66 -34.52
CA LYS A 249 -4.49 13.23 -34.75
C LYS A 249 -5.06 12.79 -36.10
N LYS A 250 -4.25 12.86 -37.15
CA LYS A 250 -4.66 12.42 -38.48
C LYS A 250 -5.04 10.94 -38.52
N ASP A 251 -4.20 10.07 -37.93
CA ASP A 251 -4.46 8.62 -37.91
C ASP A 251 -5.74 8.29 -37.12
N ILE A 252 -6.03 9.02 -36.04
CA ILE A 252 -7.28 8.92 -35.28
C ILE A 252 -8.48 9.27 -36.16
N THR A 253 -8.42 10.41 -36.87
CA THR A 253 -9.47 10.83 -37.81
C THR A 253 -9.68 9.80 -38.92
N ASP A 254 -8.61 9.22 -39.44
CA ASP A 254 -8.67 8.20 -40.50
C ASP A 254 -9.33 6.90 -39.99
N ILE A 255 -9.10 6.50 -38.74
CA ILE A 255 -9.76 5.35 -38.11
C ILE A 255 -11.27 5.59 -37.94
N LEU A 256 -11.66 6.76 -37.42
CA LEU A 256 -13.08 7.11 -37.26
C LEU A 256 -13.79 7.15 -38.61
N THR A 257 -13.20 7.83 -39.59
CA THR A 257 -13.75 7.93 -40.95
C THR A 257 -13.87 6.56 -41.62
N PHE A 258 -12.88 5.66 -41.41
CA PHE A 258 -12.97 4.30 -41.91
C PHE A 258 -14.10 3.51 -41.23
N SER A 259 -14.27 3.69 -39.92
CA SER A 259 -15.31 3.00 -39.15
C SER A 259 -16.71 3.40 -39.63
N ASP A 260 -16.95 4.69 -39.84
CA ASP A 260 -18.23 5.20 -40.35
C ASP A 260 -18.54 4.69 -41.76
N LYS A 261 -17.54 4.71 -42.66
CA LYS A 261 -17.71 4.26 -44.05
C LYS A 261 -18.00 2.77 -44.19
N ASN A 262 -17.57 1.97 -43.21
CA ASN A 262 -17.63 0.52 -43.27
C ASN A 262 -18.61 -0.08 -42.25
N ILE A 263 -19.53 0.74 -41.71
CA ILE A 263 -20.56 0.30 -40.75
C ILE A 263 -21.43 -0.86 -41.26
N GLY A 264 -21.55 -1.03 -42.58
CA GLY A 264 -22.29 -2.15 -43.21
C GLY A 264 -21.52 -3.48 -43.29
N MET A 265 -20.28 -3.55 -42.82
CA MET A 265 -19.52 -4.81 -42.78
C MET A 265 -20.14 -5.82 -41.80
N GLU A 266 -19.87 -7.10 -42.02
CA GLU A 266 -20.16 -8.13 -41.01
C GLU A 266 -19.40 -7.80 -39.70
N HIS A 267 -20.06 -7.96 -38.56
CA HIS A 267 -19.58 -7.41 -37.28
C HIS A 267 -18.21 -7.94 -36.86
N SER A 268 -17.93 -9.23 -37.08
CA SER A 268 -16.62 -9.82 -36.79
C SER A 268 -15.52 -9.28 -37.73
N GLN A 269 -15.82 -9.16 -39.03
CA GLN A 269 -14.92 -8.55 -40.02
C GLN A 269 -14.64 -7.07 -39.71
N PHE A 270 -15.66 -6.32 -39.30
CA PHE A 270 -15.56 -4.92 -38.90
C PHE A 270 -14.63 -4.74 -37.69
N LYS A 271 -14.83 -5.54 -36.63
CA LYS A 271 -13.95 -5.55 -35.44
C LYS A 271 -12.50 -5.85 -35.82
N ASN A 272 -12.27 -6.83 -36.68
CA ASN A 272 -10.92 -7.20 -37.11
C ASN A 272 -10.25 -6.07 -37.92
N ALA A 273 -10.96 -5.45 -38.86
CA ALA A 273 -10.43 -4.37 -39.69
C ALA A 273 -10.03 -3.13 -38.86
N ILE A 274 -10.85 -2.78 -37.87
CA ILE A 274 -10.54 -1.69 -36.93
C ILE A 274 -9.37 -2.07 -36.02
N SER A 275 -9.32 -3.30 -35.51
CA SER A 275 -8.22 -3.77 -34.64
C SER A 275 -6.85 -3.59 -35.30
N VAL A 276 -6.74 -3.89 -36.59
CA VAL A 276 -5.46 -3.79 -37.33
C VAL A 276 -4.99 -2.33 -37.39
N LYS A 277 -5.91 -1.40 -37.64
CA LYS A 277 -5.59 0.04 -37.71
C LYS A 277 -5.19 0.61 -36.36
N ILE A 278 -5.86 0.18 -35.29
CA ILE A 278 -5.51 0.55 -33.91
C ILE A 278 -4.12 0.02 -33.54
N SER A 279 -3.80 -1.23 -33.87
CA SER A 279 -2.46 -1.79 -33.63
C SER A 279 -1.35 -1.08 -34.43
N SER A 280 -1.67 -0.58 -35.62
CA SER A 280 -0.74 0.27 -36.40
C SER A 280 -0.50 1.62 -35.74
N LEU A 281 -1.56 2.25 -35.21
CA LEU A 281 -1.45 3.50 -34.45
C LEU A 281 -0.58 3.31 -33.21
N GLU A 282 -0.74 2.19 -32.51
CA GLU A 282 0.06 1.82 -31.34
C GLU A 282 1.53 1.61 -31.64
N ALA A 283 1.84 0.83 -32.67
CA ALA A 283 3.23 0.58 -33.06
C ALA A 283 3.94 1.90 -33.39
N LYS A 284 3.25 2.81 -34.09
CA LYS A 284 3.74 4.16 -34.38
C LYS A 284 3.94 4.97 -33.10
N PHE A 285 3.01 4.90 -32.17
CA PHE A 285 3.09 5.61 -30.89
C PHE A 285 4.28 5.14 -30.04
N ALA A 286 4.40 3.82 -29.85
CA ALA A 286 5.50 3.20 -29.13
C ALA A 286 6.86 3.51 -29.78
N SER A 287 6.94 3.46 -31.11
CA SER A 287 8.20 3.74 -31.82
C SER A 287 8.74 5.15 -31.60
N GLU A 288 7.88 6.15 -31.34
CA GLU A 288 8.31 7.53 -31.13
C GLU A 288 8.64 7.82 -29.66
N PHE A 289 7.87 7.30 -28.71
CA PHE A 289 8.15 7.50 -27.28
C PHE A 289 9.37 6.71 -26.78
N TYR A 290 9.70 5.59 -27.44
CA TYR A 290 10.88 4.78 -27.12
C TYR A 290 12.07 5.00 -28.05
N LYS A 291 12.07 6.02 -28.91
CA LYS A 291 13.25 6.43 -29.66
C LYS A 291 14.33 6.92 -28.68
N SER A 292 15.22 6.03 -28.24
CA SER A 292 16.44 6.41 -27.52
C SER A 292 17.44 6.99 -28.53
N GLY A 293 17.21 8.23 -28.97
CA GLY A 293 18.03 8.93 -29.97
C GLY A 293 19.39 9.43 -29.44
N GLY A 294 19.88 8.87 -28.33
CA GLY A 294 21.09 9.34 -27.65
C GLY A 294 20.92 10.65 -26.88
N ALA A 295 19.76 11.30 -26.93
CA ALA A 295 19.44 12.50 -26.15
C ALA A 295 18.01 12.44 -25.59
N SER A 296 17.82 12.91 -24.35
CA SER A 296 16.50 13.06 -23.73
C SER A 296 16.11 14.53 -23.62
N TYR A 297 14.86 14.86 -23.96
CA TYR A 297 14.27 16.18 -23.84
C TYR A 297 13.33 16.21 -22.62
N HIS A 298 13.43 17.26 -21.82
CA HIS A 298 12.76 17.42 -20.53
C HIS A 298 12.03 18.75 -20.49
N ASN A 299 10.70 18.73 -20.43
CA ASN A 299 9.85 19.92 -20.31
C ASN A 299 9.20 19.98 -18.93
N HIS A 300 9.33 21.11 -18.23
CA HIS A 300 8.91 21.29 -16.84
C HIS A 300 8.19 22.62 -16.63
N GLU A 301 7.04 22.60 -15.96
CA GLU A 301 6.30 23.81 -15.60
C GLU A 301 6.31 24.11 -14.10
N PHE A 302 6.43 25.40 -13.78
CA PHE A 302 6.54 25.96 -12.43
C PHE A 302 5.57 27.14 -12.19
N GLY A 303 4.84 27.58 -13.22
CA GLY A 303 3.64 28.42 -13.08
C GLY A 303 3.91 29.90 -12.86
N ALA A 304 5.18 30.28 -12.84
CA ALA A 304 5.65 31.65 -12.78
C ALA A 304 7.04 31.75 -13.43
N PRO A 305 7.49 32.97 -13.80
CA PRO A 305 8.78 33.15 -14.46
C PRO A 305 9.95 32.67 -13.60
N LEU A 306 10.82 31.85 -14.21
CA LEU A 306 11.97 31.25 -13.55
C LEU A 306 13.19 32.18 -13.59
N GLU A 307 14.04 32.09 -12.57
CA GLU A 307 15.39 32.66 -12.51
C GLU A 307 16.45 31.55 -12.69
N LYS A 308 16.30 30.43 -11.98
CA LYS A 308 17.25 29.29 -12.02
C LYS A 308 16.52 27.96 -11.97
N LEU A 309 17.03 26.98 -12.67
CA LEU A 309 16.72 25.56 -12.56
C LEU A 309 17.69 24.89 -11.59
N ILE A 310 17.20 23.98 -10.76
CA ILE A 310 17.99 23.10 -9.90
C ILE A 310 17.62 21.67 -10.29
N ILE A 311 18.59 20.95 -10.86
CA ILE A 311 18.45 19.56 -11.26
C ILE A 311 19.15 18.69 -10.23
N TYR A 312 18.39 17.85 -9.54
CA TYR A 312 18.95 16.85 -8.65
C TYR A 312 19.25 15.57 -9.42
N ILE A 313 20.46 15.08 -9.24
CA ILE A 313 21.00 13.94 -9.98
C ILE A 313 21.45 12.90 -8.98
N ASN A 314 20.89 11.70 -9.14
CA ASN A 314 21.29 10.54 -8.37
C ASN A 314 22.75 10.19 -8.71
N SER A 315 23.62 10.23 -7.72
CA SER A 315 25.06 10.29 -7.97
C SER A 315 25.79 9.00 -7.56
N GLU A 316 25.30 8.26 -6.57
CA GLU A 316 25.81 6.94 -6.16
C GLU A 316 24.69 6.11 -5.54
N ALA A 317 24.37 4.97 -6.15
CA ALA A 317 23.46 3.99 -5.57
C ALA A 317 24.26 2.93 -4.79
N TYR A 318 23.78 2.53 -3.62
CA TYR A 318 24.29 1.34 -2.94
C TYR A 318 23.12 0.46 -2.51
N GLU A 319 23.37 -0.85 -2.53
CA GLU A 319 22.43 -1.85 -2.05
C GLU A 319 22.79 -2.24 -0.62
N ARG A 320 21.81 -2.17 0.28
CA ARG A 320 21.92 -2.72 1.63
C ARG A 320 20.98 -3.93 1.71
N ASN A 321 21.53 -5.09 2.04
CA ASN A 321 20.77 -6.32 2.17
C ASN A 321 20.63 -6.67 3.66
N ILE A 322 19.39 -6.95 4.08
CA ILE A 322 19.11 -7.50 5.40
C ILE A 322 18.70 -8.96 5.23
N THR A 323 19.41 -9.87 5.88
CA THR A 323 19.00 -11.27 5.98
C THR A 323 18.22 -11.46 7.27
N LYS A 324 17.04 -12.07 7.19
CA LYS A 324 16.23 -12.40 8.35
C LYS A 324 15.82 -13.86 8.29
N THR A 325 15.99 -14.57 9.40
CA THR A 325 15.41 -15.89 9.59
C THR A 325 14.01 -15.71 10.18
N LEU A 326 13.00 -16.07 9.42
CA LEU A 326 11.62 -16.08 9.88
C LEU A 326 11.30 -17.48 10.40
N ILE A 327 10.52 -17.55 11.48
CA ILE A 327 10.06 -18.81 12.06
C ILE A 327 8.58 -18.94 11.73
N ASN A 328 8.14 -20.15 11.35
CA ASN A 328 6.73 -20.43 11.14
C ASN A 328 5.99 -20.29 12.48
N LYS A 329 5.14 -19.26 12.62
CA LYS A 329 4.40 -19.00 13.87
C LYS A 329 3.14 -19.86 14.02
N THR A 330 2.68 -20.50 12.94
CA THR A 330 1.51 -21.40 12.93
C THR A 330 1.91 -22.80 12.48
N PRO A 331 2.83 -23.50 13.19
CA PRO A 331 3.29 -24.82 12.76
C PRO A 331 2.10 -25.78 12.76
N LYS A 332 1.66 -26.20 11.58
CA LYS A 332 0.63 -27.22 11.48
C LYS A 332 1.18 -28.56 11.94
N SER A 333 0.47 -29.20 12.86
CA SER A 333 0.84 -30.54 13.31
C SER A 333 0.52 -31.58 12.22
N ARG A 334 -0.49 -31.30 11.40
CA ARG A 334 -1.07 -32.16 10.37
C ARG A 334 -1.60 -31.31 9.22
N PHE A 335 -1.62 -31.84 7.99
CA PHE A 335 -2.32 -31.21 6.87
C PHE A 335 -3.57 -32.01 6.54
N ILE A 336 -4.68 -31.32 6.31
CA ILE A 336 -5.98 -31.90 5.98
C ILE A 336 -6.33 -31.46 4.57
N THR A 337 -6.74 -32.41 3.73
CA THR A 337 -7.21 -32.16 2.36
C THR A 337 -8.39 -33.08 2.03
N TYR A 338 -9.07 -32.75 0.94
CA TYR A 338 -10.31 -33.39 0.52
C TYR A 338 -10.14 -33.97 -0.89
N LYS A 339 -10.55 -35.23 -1.09
CA LYS A 339 -10.54 -35.87 -2.42
C LYS A 339 -11.87 -36.58 -2.66
N GLY A 340 -12.77 -35.92 -3.39
CA GLY A 340 -14.17 -36.32 -3.43
C GLY A 340 -14.78 -36.21 -2.04
N ASP A 341 -15.49 -37.25 -1.60
CA ASP A 341 -16.14 -37.29 -0.28
C ASP A 341 -15.21 -37.79 0.85
N LYS A 342 -13.90 -37.84 0.60
CA LYS A 342 -12.92 -38.36 1.55
C LYS A 342 -12.13 -37.26 2.21
N THR A 343 -11.91 -37.41 3.51
CA THR A 343 -10.97 -36.58 4.27
C THR A 343 -9.64 -37.29 4.40
N LEU A 344 -8.57 -36.63 3.97
CA LEU A 344 -7.21 -37.17 3.99
C LEU A 344 -6.35 -36.36 4.96
N ILE A 345 -5.72 -37.05 5.90
CA ILE A 345 -4.83 -36.45 6.89
C ILE A 345 -3.39 -36.87 6.59
N TYR A 346 -2.55 -35.86 6.39
CA TYR A 346 -1.13 -35.98 6.18
C TYR A 346 -0.36 -35.47 7.39
N THR A 347 0.80 -36.07 7.65
CA THR A 347 1.78 -35.50 8.58
C THR A 347 2.36 -34.20 8.02
N LYS A 348 3.05 -33.43 8.87
CA LYS A 348 3.90 -32.29 8.45
C LYS A 348 4.90 -32.61 7.32
N ASN A 349 5.25 -33.87 7.10
CA ASN A 349 6.15 -34.30 6.02
C ASN A 349 5.39 -34.79 4.76
N LEU A 350 4.09 -34.44 4.62
CA LEU A 350 3.22 -34.87 3.52
C LEU A 350 3.10 -36.39 3.34
N LYS A 351 3.32 -37.16 4.41
CA LYS A 351 2.97 -38.59 4.44
C LYS A 351 1.51 -38.74 4.85
N LEU A 352 0.70 -39.36 4.00
CA LEU A 352 -0.67 -39.75 4.33
C LEU A 352 -0.65 -40.70 5.53
N VAL A 353 -1.40 -40.37 6.58
CA VAL A 353 -1.50 -41.17 7.81
C VAL A 353 -2.91 -41.63 8.12
N LYS A 354 -3.93 -40.97 7.58
CA LYS A 354 -5.32 -41.39 7.74
C LYS A 354 -6.15 -40.98 6.54
N GLU A 355 -7.09 -41.84 6.18
CA GLU A 355 -8.15 -41.57 5.21
C GLU A 355 -9.48 -41.88 5.91
N PHE A 356 -10.41 -40.93 5.85
CA PHE A 356 -11.79 -41.12 6.25
C PHE A 356 -12.66 -41.17 4.99
N SER A 357 -13.64 -42.07 5.01
CA SER A 357 -14.61 -42.23 3.92
C SER A 357 -15.68 -41.14 3.85
N GLU A 358 -15.71 -40.26 4.85
CA GLU A 358 -16.66 -39.15 4.97
C GLU A 358 -15.95 -37.79 4.91
N PRO A 359 -16.66 -36.73 4.46
CA PRO A 359 -16.13 -35.37 4.47
C PRO A 359 -16.28 -34.74 5.86
N TYR A 360 -15.16 -34.57 6.55
CA TYR A 360 -15.03 -33.83 7.80
C TYR A 360 -14.38 -32.48 7.50
N TYR A 361 -15.18 -31.42 7.44
CA TYR A 361 -14.70 -30.07 7.19
C TYR A 361 -13.89 -29.59 8.41
N SER A 362 -12.66 -29.15 8.17
CA SER A 362 -11.73 -28.76 9.24
C SER A 362 -12.11 -27.39 9.77
N ILE A 363 -12.38 -27.32 11.08
CA ILE A 363 -12.44 -26.06 11.83
C ILE A 363 -11.00 -25.62 12.12
N ASN A 364 -10.18 -26.56 12.61
CA ASN A 364 -8.73 -26.43 12.77
C ASN A 364 -8.04 -27.81 12.76
N ASP A 365 -6.81 -27.92 13.25
CA ASP A 365 -6.03 -29.17 13.24
C ASP A 365 -6.66 -30.32 14.06
N TYR A 366 -7.52 -30.00 15.02
CA TYR A 366 -8.09 -30.95 16.00
C TYR A 366 -9.60 -31.05 15.93
N PHE A 367 -10.28 -29.99 15.49
CA PHE A 367 -11.73 -29.92 15.47
C PHE A 367 -12.28 -29.86 14.04
N PHE A 368 -13.38 -30.56 13.83
CA PHE A 368 -13.98 -30.77 12.53
C PHE A 368 -15.50 -30.66 12.63
N GLU A 369 -16.17 -30.44 11.50
CA GLU A 369 -17.61 -30.44 11.38
C GLU A 369 -18.07 -31.24 10.16
N THR A 370 -19.28 -31.76 10.26
CA THR A 370 -20.12 -32.15 9.12
C THR A 370 -21.31 -31.21 9.08
N ASP A 371 -22.21 -31.40 8.12
CA ASP A 371 -23.46 -30.63 8.03
C ASP A 371 -24.34 -30.72 9.30
N PHE A 372 -24.10 -31.70 10.18
CA PHE A 372 -24.97 -32.00 11.32
C PHE A 372 -24.27 -32.09 12.68
N GLN A 373 -22.93 -32.23 12.71
CA GLN A 373 -22.24 -32.53 13.96
C GLN A 373 -20.76 -32.10 13.96
N TYR A 374 -20.28 -31.70 15.13
CA TYR A 374 -18.87 -31.42 15.41
C TYR A 374 -18.10 -32.68 15.85
N PHE A 375 -16.81 -32.72 15.56
CA PHE A 375 -15.93 -33.84 15.87
C PHE A 375 -14.58 -33.35 16.43
N TYR A 376 -14.00 -34.13 17.34
CA TYR A 376 -12.63 -33.99 17.82
C TYR A 376 -11.78 -35.14 17.30
N LEU A 377 -10.67 -34.81 16.65
CA LEU A 377 -9.65 -35.76 16.20
C LEU A 377 -8.62 -35.97 17.30
N ASN A 378 -8.62 -37.16 17.90
CA ASN A 378 -7.64 -37.49 18.95
C ASN A 378 -6.23 -37.78 18.37
N ASP A 379 -5.27 -37.99 19.28
CA ASP A 379 -3.89 -38.32 18.91
C ASP A 379 -3.77 -39.65 18.13
N ASN A 380 -4.70 -40.59 18.36
CA ASN A 380 -4.78 -41.88 17.65
C ASN A 380 -5.40 -41.77 16.25
N LEU A 381 -5.71 -40.56 15.77
CA LEU A 381 -6.35 -40.30 14.47
C LEU A 381 -7.76 -40.93 14.37
N GLU A 382 -8.53 -40.82 15.45
CA GLU A 382 -9.92 -41.23 15.53
C GLU A 382 -10.81 -40.00 15.70
N MET A 383 -11.91 -39.96 14.95
CA MET A 383 -12.92 -38.90 15.07
C MET A 383 -13.89 -39.25 16.20
N HIS A 384 -13.97 -38.39 17.20
CA HIS A 384 -14.90 -38.50 18.32
C HIS A 384 -16.01 -37.46 18.15
N PRO A 385 -17.29 -37.85 18.10
CA PRO A 385 -18.39 -36.91 18.00
C PRO A 385 -18.46 -36.01 19.24
N LEU A 386 -18.72 -34.72 19.02
CA LEU A 386 -18.95 -33.71 20.03
C LEU A 386 -20.44 -33.37 20.10
N THR A 387 -20.89 -32.93 21.27
CA THR A 387 -22.29 -32.59 21.56
C THR A 387 -22.51 -31.08 21.69
N TYR A 388 -21.59 -30.27 21.17
CA TYR A 388 -21.71 -28.81 21.23
C TYR A 388 -22.78 -28.32 20.25
N TYR A 389 -23.57 -27.35 20.69
CA TYR A 389 -24.53 -26.64 19.87
C TYR A 389 -23.85 -25.68 18.88
N LYS A 390 -22.77 -25.03 19.31
CA LYS A 390 -22.01 -24.08 18.50
C LYS A 390 -20.52 -24.14 18.81
N VAL A 391 -19.69 -23.99 17.78
CA VAL A 391 -18.23 -23.93 17.86
C VAL A 391 -17.70 -22.76 17.04
N ASP A 392 -16.88 -21.91 17.66
CA ASP A 392 -16.11 -20.86 16.96
C ASP A 392 -14.61 -21.19 17.01
N ASN A 393 -13.93 -21.10 15.88
CA ASN A 393 -12.49 -21.36 15.80
C ASN A 393 -11.67 -20.19 16.37
N LEU A 394 -10.63 -20.47 17.15
CA LEU A 394 -9.70 -19.47 17.68
C LEU A 394 -8.27 -19.73 17.19
N VAL A 395 -7.38 -18.77 17.43
CA VAL A 395 -5.94 -18.95 17.21
C VAL A 395 -5.36 -20.07 18.08
N ASN A 396 -4.22 -20.63 17.68
CA ASN A 396 -3.55 -21.74 18.37
C ASN A 396 -4.40 -23.01 18.56
N ASN A 397 -5.34 -23.28 17.65
CA ASN A 397 -6.25 -24.43 17.67
C ASN A 397 -7.19 -24.51 18.89
N PHE A 398 -7.33 -23.42 19.65
CA PHE A 398 -8.41 -23.31 20.63
C PHE A 398 -9.75 -23.20 19.91
N ILE A 399 -10.82 -23.53 20.61
CA ILE A 399 -12.19 -23.26 20.15
C ILE A 399 -13.01 -22.66 21.28
N MET A 400 -13.99 -21.83 20.92
CA MET A 400 -15.06 -21.40 21.82
C MET A 400 -16.27 -22.29 21.57
N VAL A 401 -16.88 -22.82 22.62
CA VAL A 401 -18.02 -23.74 22.48
C VAL A 401 -19.23 -23.31 23.30
N LYS A 402 -20.41 -23.71 22.85
CA LYS A 402 -21.66 -23.67 23.62
C LYS A 402 -22.31 -25.04 23.64
N GLU A 403 -22.83 -25.44 24.80
CA GLU A 403 -23.60 -26.68 24.93
C GLU A 403 -25.04 -26.52 24.42
N ASP A 404 -25.64 -25.35 24.63
CA ASP A 404 -26.95 -24.94 24.11
C ASP A 404 -26.99 -23.40 23.94
N ASP A 405 -28.15 -22.85 23.58
CA ASP A 405 -28.33 -21.42 23.33
C ASP A 405 -28.21 -20.55 24.60
N GLU A 406 -28.66 -21.07 25.74
CA GLU A 406 -28.64 -20.40 27.06
C GLU A 406 -27.32 -20.57 27.81
N SER A 407 -26.49 -21.56 27.44
CA SER A 407 -25.22 -21.86 28.07
C SER A 407 -24.19 -20.74 27.85
N PRO A 408 -23.33 -20.47 28.86
CA PRO A 408 -22.21 -19.57 28.68
C PRO A 408 -21.23 -20.15 27.66
N TRP A 409 -20.44 -19.28 27.04
CA TRP A 409 -19.32 -19.74 26.21
C TRP A 409 -18.27 -20.42 27.08
N GLU A 410 -17.62 -21.44 26.53
CA GLU A 410 -16.51 -22.12 27.18
C GLU A 410 -15.32 -22.19 26.23
N LEU A 411 -14.14 -21.85 26.76
CA LEU A 411 -12.89 -22.01 26.03
C LEU A 411 -12.41 -23.45 26.17
N VAL A 412 -12.11 -24.08 25.03
CA VAL A 412 -11.61 -25.46 24.97
C VAL A 412 -10.25 -25.47 24.27
N ASP A 413 -9.30 -26.21 24.84
CA ASP A 413 -7.96 -26.35 24.30
C ASP A 413 -7.88 -27.39 23.15
N PRO A 414 -6.75 -27.48 22.44
CA PRO A 414 -6.58 -28.44 21.34
C PRO A 414 -6.69 -29.91 21.76
N THR A 415 -6.64 -30.23 23.05
CA THR A 415 -6.80 -31.59 23.58
C THR A 415 -8.25 -31.92 23.92
N ASN A 416 -9.20 -31.04 23.55
CA ASN A 416 -10.61 -31.09 23.91
C ASN A 416 -10.86 -31.00 25.42
N LYS A 417 -10.00 -30.27 26.15
CA LYS A 417 -10.18 -29.97 27.56
C LYS A 417 -10.80 -28.59 27.74
N LYS A 418 -11.91 -28.51 28.47
CA LYS A 418 -12.51 -27.23 28.90
C LYS A 418 -11.56 -26.51 29.84
N ILE A 419 -11.23 -25.26 29.52
CA ILE A 419 -10.28 -24.42 30.23
C ILE A 419 -11.00 -23.47 31.19
N MET A 420 -11.99 -22.73 30.69
CA MET A 420 -12.73 -21.74 31.47
C MET A 420 -14.05 -21.36 30.84
N LYS A 421 -14.99 -20.90 31.67
CA LYS A 421 -16.19 -20.20 31.21
C LYS A 421 -15.84 -18.79 30.76
N VAL A 422 -16.52 -18.31 29.73
CA VAL A 422 -16.28 -17.04 29.05
C VAL A 422 -17.55 -16.21 29.09
N ASP A 423 -17.45 -15.03 29.66
CA ASP A 423 -18.56 -14.07 29.78
C ASP A 423 -18.75 -13.34 28.45
N ASN A 424 -17.63 -12.93 27.84
CA ASN A 424 -17.59 -12.28 26.54
C ASN A 424 -16.23 -12.53 25.86
N TYR A 425 -16.17 -12.44 24.53
CA TYR A 425 -14.91 -12.48 23.80
C TYR A 425 -15.01 -11.68 22.49
N GLU A 426 -13.88 -11.16 22.06
CA GLU A 426 -13.74 -10.44 20.79
C GLU A 426 -12.55 -10.99 20.02
N MET A 427 -12.77 -11.26 18.74
CA MET A 427 -11.76 -11.81 17.84
C MET A 427 -11.43 -10.82 16.73
N ASN A 428 -10.15 -10.76 16.37
CA ASN A 428 -9.72 -9.98 15.22
C ASN A 428 -8.74 -10.78 14.35
N SER A 429 -9.23 -11.27 13.21
CA SER A 429 -8.45 -12.07 12.26
C SER A 429 -7.39 -11.28 11.50
N LYS A 430 -7.46 -9.95 11.48
CA LYS A 430 -6.44 -9.10 10.85
C LYS A 430 -5.19 -8.97 11.73
N TYR A 431 -5.38 -9.00 13.05
CA TYR A 431 -4.32 -8.82 14.04
C TYR A 431 -4.03 -10.09 14.87
N ASP A 432 -4.63 -11.23 14.48
CA ASP A 432 -4.44 -12.56 15.07
C ASP A 432 -4.55 -12.61 16.61
N PHE A 433 -5.58 -11.97 17.17
CA PHE A 433 -5.87 -12.01 18.60
C PHE A 433 -7.32 -12.38 18.93
N THR A 434 -7.48 -12.91 20.14
CA THR A 434 -8.75 -13.01 20.86
C THR A 434 -8.60 -12.38 22.25
N LEU A 435 -9.43 -11.39 22.54
CA LEU A 435 -9.62 -10.85 23.90
C LEU A 435 -10.76 -11.62 24.56
N ILE A 436 -10.52 -12.18 25.74
CA ILE A 436 -11.47 -13.03 26.46
C ILE A 436 -11.76 -12.41 27.82
N GLU A 437 -13.02 -12.20 28.13
CA GLU A 437 -13.50 -11.78 29.45
C GLU A 437 -14.06 -13.00 30.20
N SER A 438 -13.59 -13.19 31.43
CA SER A 438 -14.04 -14.27 32.31
C SER A 438 -13.88 -13.88 33.77
N ASN A 439 -14.97 -13.95 34.52
CA ASN A 439 -15.04 -13.66 35.96
C ASN A 439 -14.41 -12.29 36.29
N ALA A 440 -14.81 -11.25 35.55
CA ALA A 440 -14.27 -9.89 35.66
C ALA A 440 -12.74 -9.79 35.48
N SER A 441 -12.14 -10.75 34.78
CA SER A 441 -10.73 -10.75 34.38
C SER A 441 -10.62 -10.86 32.87
N TYR A 442 -9.57 -10.25 32.32
CA TYR A 442 -9.31 -10.27 30.88
C TYR A 442 -8.11 -11.14 30.54
N TYR A 443 -8.20 -11.86 29.43
CA TYR A 443 -7.17 -12.75 28.91
C TYR A 443 -6.93 -12.44 27.44
N LEU A 444 -5.66 -12.46 27.05
CA LEU A 444 -5.26 -12.31 25.66
C LEU A 444 -4.74 -13.64 25.13
N LEU A 445 -5.32 -14.09 24.02
CA LEU A 445 -4.85 -15.24 23.26
C LEU A 445 -4.40 -14.74 21.89
N ASN A 446 -3.14 -14.97 21.53
CA ASN A 446 -2.57 -14.61 20.23
C ASN A 446 -1.53 -15.67 19.80
N ASN A 447 -1.03 -15.58 18.58
CA ASN A 447 -0.03 -16.52 18.06
C ASN A 447 1.31 -16.53 18.83
N ASN A 448 1.60 -15.48 19.61
CA ASN A 448 2.85 -15.38 20.39
C ASN A 448 2.72 -16.03 21.79
N THR A 449 1.54 -16.06 22.40
CA THR A 449 1.37 -16.49 23.80
C THR A 449 1.10 -17.98 23.95
N LEU A 450 0.73 -18.71 22.88
CA LEU A 450 0.35 -20.13 22.78
C LEU A 450 -0.80 -20.60 23.70
N VAL A 451 -1.05 -19.89 24.80
CA VAL A 451 -2.11 -20.09 25.77
C VAL A 451 -2.72 -18.72 26.14
N PRO A 452 -3.95 -18.69 26.66
CA PRO A 452 -4.56 -17.45 27.14
C PRO A 452 -3.74 -16.87 28.31
N GLN A 453 -3.27 -15.63 28.15
CA GLN A 453 -2.53 -14.93 29.20
C GLN A 453 -3.42 -13.92 29.90
N LYS A 454 -3.52 -14.03 31.23
CA LYS A 454 -4.26 -13.07 32.04
C LYS A 454 -3.57 -11.70 31.96
N ILE A 455 -4.33 -10.67 31.60
CA ILE A 455 -3.87 -9.29 31.64
C ILE A 455 -3.90 -8.83 33.09
N ALA A 456 -2.72 -8.69 33.69
CA ALA A 456 -2.58 -8.31 35.08
C ALA A 456 -2.70 -6.78 35.26
N ASN A 457 -3.11 -6.35 36.45
CA ASN A 457 -3.13 -4.94 36.85
C ASN A 457 -4.00 -4.04 35.95
N VAL A 458 -5.18 -4.52 35.57
CA VAL A 458 -6.20 -3.75 34.86
C VAL A 458 -7.57 -4.07 35.46
N ASP A 459 -8.47 -3.09 35.44
CA ASP A 459 -9.86 -3.23 35.85
C ASP A 459 -10.75 -3.50 34.61
N LYS A 460 -10.39 -2.91 33.47
CA LYS A 460 -11.11 -3.07 32.20
C LYS A 460 -10.17 -3.07 31.00
N VAL A 461 -10.54 -3.84 29.97
CA VAL A 461 -9.88 -3.84 28.66
C VAL A 461 -10.95 -3.77 27.58
N SER A 462 -10.75 -2.87 26.60
CA SER A 462 -11.59 -2.80 25.40
C SER A 462 -10.71 -2.66 24.16
N THR A 463 -11.17 -3.18 23.03
CA THR A 463 -10.45 -3.07 21.76
C THR A 463 -10.41 -1.63 21.26
N ALA A 464 -9.34 -1.31 20.57
CA ALA A 464 -9.16 -0.10 19.77
C ALA A 464 -8.75 -0.51 18.34
N ASP A 465 -8.73 0.44 17.40
CA ASP A 465 -8.28 0.15 16.04
C ASP A 465 -6.77 -0.18 15.99
N LYS A 466 -6.33 -0.80 14.90
CA LYS A 466 -4.91 -1.10 14.58
C LYS A 466 -4.18 -2.06 15.52
N GLY A 467 -4.90 -2.93 16.21
CA GLY A 467 -4.28 -3.95 17.07
C GLY A 467 -3.82 -3.40 18.42
N TYR A 468 -4.52 -2.37 18.90
CA TYR A 468 -4.34 -1.83 20.24
C TYR A 468 -5.59 -2.06 21.09
N PHE A 469 -5.40 -1.99 22.41
CA PHE A 469 -6.47 -2.04 23.40
C PHE A 469 -6.37 -0.82 24.30
N VAL A 470 -7.51 -0.27 24.68
CA VAL A 470 -7.60 0.64 25.82
C VAL A 470 -7.57 -0.21 27.08
N VAL A 471 -6.70 0.17 28.01
CA VAL A 471 -6.59 -0.45 29.33
C VAL A 471 -6.89 0.57 30.42
N GLU A 472 -7.72 0.18 31.37
CA GLU A 472 -8.16 1.02 32.48
C GLU A 472 -7.70 0.44 33.82
N LYS A 473 -7.22 1.30 34.72
CA LYS A 473 -7.02 0.96 36.13
C LYS A 473 -7.20 2.18 37.02
N ASN A 474 -7.95 2.05 38.11
CA ASN A 474 -8.20 3.14 39.06
C ASN A 474 -8.70 4.44 38.39
N ASN A 475 -9.61 4.34 37.42
CA ASN A 475 -10.10 5.45 36.58
C ASN A 475 -8.99 6.20 35.82
N LYS A 476 -7.89 5.52 35.49
CA LYS A 476 -6.84 6.01 34.61
C LYS A 476 -6.75 5.10 33.39
N PHE A 477 -6.32 5.68 32.28
CA PHE A 477 -6.32 5.03 30.99
C PHE A 477 -4.93 4.99 30.37
N GLY A 478 -4.71 3.97 29.55
CA GLY A 478 -3.52 3.77 28.73
C GLY A 478 -3.83 2.87 27.53
N PHE A 479 -2.79 2.49 26.80
CA PHE A 479 -2.90 1.62 25.63
C PHE A 479 -1.96 0.42 25.73
N MET A 480 -2.45 -0.73 25.28
CA MET A 480 -1.74 -2.00 25.22
C MET A 480 -1.72 -2.51 23.78
N ASN A 481 -0.64 -3.15 23.33
CA ASN A 481 -0.56 -3.76 22.01
C ASN A 481 -1.09 -5.21 22.00
N THR A 482 -1.13 -5.85 20.82
CA THR A 482 -1.49 -7.27 20.63
C THR A 482 -0.58 -8.27 21.33
N GLU A 483 0.58 -7.86 21.83
CA GLU A 483 1.47 -8.72 22.63
C GLU A 483 1.13 -8.71 24.12
N GLY A 484 0.16 -7.89 24.54
CA GLY A 484 -0.17 -7.70 25.95
C GLY A 484 0.73 -6.70 26.67
N LYS A 485 1.57 -5.95 25.94
CA LYS A 485 2.47 -4.94 26.51
C LYS A 485 1.78 -3.58 26.55
N ILE A 486 1.78 -2.95 27.72
CA ILE A 486 1.35 -1.55 27.88
C ILE A 486 2.38 -0.65 27.17
N VAL A 487 1.97 0.00 26.09
CA VAL A 487 2.79 0.91 25.28
C VAL A 487 2.61 2.37 25.71
N VAL A 488 1.38 2.75 26.09
CA VAL A 488 1.06 4.03 26.71
C VAL A 488 0.64 3.74 28.16
N PRO A 489 1.39 4.22 29.17
CA PRO A 489 1.12 3.95 30.58
C PRO A 489 -0.30 4.32 31.02
N ILE A 490 -0.82 3.59 32.01
CA ILE A 490 -2.13 3.82 32.61
C ILE A 490 -2.05 5.01 33.58
N GLN A 491 -1.99 6.22 33.04
CA GLN A 491 -1.80 7.46 33.81
C GLN A 491 -2.69 8.62 33.37
N TYR A 492 -3.38 8.49 32.24
CA TYR A 492 -4.19 9.55 31.66
C TYR A 492 -5.60 9.58 32.24
N ASP A 493 -6.19 10.77 32.29
CA ASP A 493 -7.54 11.00 32.81
C ASP A 493 -8.61 10.39 31.88
N ASP A 494 -8.32 10.36 30.57
CA ASP A 494 -9.20 9.81 29.53
C ASP A 494 -8.39 9.50 28.25
N VAL A 495 -8.98 8.71 27.35
CA VAL A 495 -8.42 8.39 26.03
C VAL A 495 -9.51 8.31 24.97
N HIS A 496 -9.17 8.64 23.73
CA HIS A 496 -10.05 8.37 22.58
C HIS A 496 -9.52 7.17 21.78
N ALA A 497 -10.31 6.09 21.75
CA ALA A 497 -10.19 5.04 20.75
C ALA A 497 -11.05 5.44 19.54
N PHE A 498 -10.42 5.70 18.40
CA PHE A 498 -11.12 6.02 17.16
C PHE A 498 -11.30 4.75 16.33
N ASP A 499 -12.50 4.54 15.79
CA ASP A 499 -12.84 3.35 14.98
C ASP A 499 -12.26 3.42 13.55
N ASP A 500 -11.79 4.59 13.11
CA ASP A 500 -11.31 4.87 11.75
C ASP A 500 -9.89 5.49 11.76
N MET A 501 -8.90 4.82 12.36
CA MET A 501 -7.50 5.22 12.22
C MET A 501 -6.96 4.84 10.82
N THR A 502 -7.59 5.33 9.76
CA THR A 502 -7.23 4.97 8.38
C THR A 502 -5.98 5.71 7.89
N ASP A 503 -5.15 5.00 7.11
CA ASP A 503 -4.01 5.52 6.32
C ASP A 503 -2.77 6.09 7.04
N LEU A 504 -2.63 5.87 8.36
CA LEU A 504 -1.37 6.17 9.06
C LEU A 504 -0.41 4.97 9.04
N LEU A 505 0.87 5.24 8.78
CA LEU A 505 1.93 4.33 9.21
C LEU A 505 1.91 4.28 10.75
N PRO A 506 2.08 3.12 11.38
CA PRO A 506 2.11 3.05 12.83
C PRO A 506 3.21 3.82 13.56
N SER A 507 4.30 4.17 12.87
CA SER A 507 5.27 5.16 13.37
C SER A 507 4.67 6.57 13.46
N ASP A 508 3.55 6.82 12.77
CA ASP A 508 2.74 8.03 12.82
C ASP A 508 1.46 7.86 13.68
N LEU A 509 1.26 6.72 14.36
CA LEU A 509 0.12 6.53 15.26
C LEU A 509 0.29 7.42 16.49
N LEU A 510 -0.65 8.35 16.63
CA LEU A 510 -0.74 9.25 17.76
C LEU A 510 -1.98 8.92 18.58
N PHE A 511 -1.79 8.65 19.86
CA PHE A 511 -2.86 8.37 20.81
C PHE A 511 -3.38 9.67 21.39
N ALA A 512 -4.66 9.95 21.18
CA ALA A 512 -5.34 11.06 21.84
C ALA A 512 -5.57 10.71 23.31
N VAL A 513 -4.92 11.48 24.18
CA VAL A 513 -4.91 11.27 25.63
C VAL A 513 -5.29 12.58 26.34
N LYS A 514 -6.00 12.46 27.45
CA LYS A 514 -6.40 13.60 28.28
C LYS A 514 -5.60 13.65 29.58
N GLN A 515 -5.09 14.84 29.91
CA GLN A 515 -4.40 15.10 31.16
C GLN A 515 -4.74 16.51 31.66
N ASN A 516 -5.12 16.63 32.93
CA ASN A 516 -5.49 17.90 33.57
C ASN A 516 -6.57 18.67 32.78
N GLU A 517 -7.66 17.98 32.43
CA GLU A 517 -8.79 18.53 31.65
C GLU A 517 -8.48 18.95 30.21
N LYS A 518 -7.26 18.70 29.70
CA LYS A 518 -6.88 19.05 28.34
C LYS A 518 -6.43 17.84 27.54
N TRP A 519 -6.79 17.82 26.27
CA TRP A 519 -6.37 16.80 25.32
C TRP A 519 -5.05 17.18 24.65
N GLY A 520 -4.26 16.14 24.40
CA GLY A 520 -3.04 16.17 23.61
C GLY A 520 -2.86 14.84 22.88
N PHE A 521 -1.73 14.69 22.22
CA PHE A 521 -1.38 13.45 21.53
C PHE A 521 0.00 12.97 21.96
N VAL A 522 0.11 11.67 22.22
CA VAL A 522 1.38 10.99 22.51
C VAL A 522 1.69 9.94 21.46
N ASP A 523 2.96 9.69 21.22
CA ASP A 523 3.40 8.57 20.38
C ASP A 523 3.36 7.23 21.15
N ILE A 524 3.71 6.14 20.45
CA ILE A 524 3.83 4.77 21.00
C ILE A 524 4.88 4.63 22.12
N HIS A 525 5.74 5.63 22.29
CA HIS A 525 6.75 5.71 23.34
C HIS A 525 6.33 6.64 24.49
N ASN A 526 5.05 7.05 24.51
CA ASN A 526 4.47 7.97 25.49
C ASN A 526 5.14 9.35 25.48
N LYS A 527 5.76 9.76 24.38
CA LYS A 527 6.28 11.12 24.22
C LYS A 527 5.17 12.01 23.69
N THR A 528 4.97 13.15 24.34
CA THR A 528 4.04 14.18 23.88
C THR A 528 4.48 14.74 22.53
N VAL A 529 3.64 14.56 21.52
CA VAL A 529 3.81 15.12 20.18
C VAL A 529 2.99 16.40 20.04
N ILE A 530 1.74 16.37 20.51
CA ILE A 530 0.88 17.54 20.61
C ILE A 530 0.62 17.83 22.09
N PRO A 531 0.91 19.05 22.59
CA PRO A 531 0.77 19.39 23.99
C PRO A 531 -0.70 19.33 24.47
N PHE A 532 -0.88 19.11 25.77
CA PHE A 532 -2.19 19.08 26.46
C PHE A 532 -2.77 20.50 26.54
N MET A 533 -3.41 20.97 25.48
CA MET A 533 -3.95 22.33 25.40
C MET A 533 -5.34 22.42 24.74
N TYR A 534 -5.83 21.32 24.16
CA TYR A 534 -7.11 21.28 23.47
C TYR A 534 -8.25 20.89 24.42
N ASP A 535 -9.44 21.43 24.18
CA ASP A 535 -10.64 21.11 24.98
C ASP A 535 -11.22 19.75 24.61
N ASP A 536 -11.05 19.35 23.35
CA ASP A 536 -11.53 18.07 22.81
C ASP A 536 -10.79 17.70 21.51
N VAL A 537 -10.84 16.41 21.14
CA VAL A 537 -10.30 15.88 19.88
C VAL A 537 -11.40 15.07 19.18
N LYS A 538 -11.73 15.42 17.94
CA LYS A 538 -12.84 14.76 17.21
C LYS A 538 -12.45 13.59 16.34
N GLY A 539 -11.16 13.37 16.13
CA GLY A 539 -10.67 12.33 15.26
C GLY A 539 -9.18 12.13 15.41
N PRO A 540 -8.67 11.00 14.90
CA PRO A 540 -7.24 10.74 14.90
C PRO A 540 -6.53 11.73 13.96
N PHE A 541 -5.20 11.75 14.04
CA PHE A 541 -4.43 12.27 12.91
C PHE A 541 -4.72 11.40 11.68
N SER A 542 -4.95 12.04 10.54
CA SER A 542 -5.03 11.36 9.24
C SER A 542 -4.42 12.28 8.20
N TYR A 543 -3.52 11.73 7.38
CA TYR A 543 -2.74 12.50 6.39
C TYR A 543 -2.01 13.72 6.98
N GLY A 544 -1.54 13.63 8.23
CA GLY A 544 -0.76 14.69 8.89
C GLY A 544 -1.57 15.82 9.53
N ILE A 545 -2.90 15.73 9.54
CA ILE A 545 -3.80 16.70 10.20
C ILE A 545 -4.80 16.02 11.13
N ALA A 546 -5.27 16.73 12.17
CA ALA A 546 -6.29 16.26 13.11
C ALA A 546 -7.31 17.37 13.46
N PRO A 547 -8.58 17.02 13.67
CA PRO A 547 -9.62 17.94 14.13
C PRO A 547 -9.65 18.07 15.66
N VAL A 548 -9.54 19.29 16.16
CA VAL A 548 -9.45 19.60 17.59
C VAL A 548 -10.31 20.80 17.98
N TYR A 549 -10.77 20.82 19.23
CA TYR A 549 -11.44 21.99 19.82
C TYR A 549 -10.46 22.81 20.65
N LEU A 550 -10.46 24.13 20.43
CA LEU A 550 -9.72 25.09 21.24
C LEU A 550 -10.61 26.30 21.53
N ASN A 551 -10.89 26.52 22.81
CA ASN A 551 -11.89 27.46 23.34
C ASN A 551 -13.26 27.26 22.68
N ASP A 552 -13.78 26.03 22.74
CA ASP A 552 -15.08 25.61 22.16
C ASP A 552 -15.24 25.79 20.63
N ALA A 553 -14.17 26.18 19.93
CA ALA A 553 -14.15 26.32 18.49
C ALA A 553 -13.44 25.13 17.83
N LEU A 554 -14.01 24.58 16.76
CA LEU A 554 -13.44 23.45 15.99
C LEU A 554 -12.46 23.96 14.93
N GLY A 555 -11.28 23.36 14.86
CA GLY A 555 -10.29 23.63 13.81
C GLY A 555 -9.39 22.43 13.52
N LEU A 556 -8.50 22.58 12.53
CA LEU A 556 -7.53 21.57 12.14
C LEU A 556 -6.12 21.99 12.55
N ILE A 557 -5.35 21.03 13.03
CA ILE A 557 -3.93 21.17 13.35
C ILE A 557 -3.10 20.18 12.56
N ASN A 558 -1.83 20.50 12.32
CA ASN A 558 -0.86 19.55 11.78
C ASN A 558 0.03 18.93 12.88
N LEU A 559 0.92 18.01 12.50
CA LEU A 559 1.86 17.33 13.42
C LEU A 559 2.84 18.26 14.14
N LYS A 560 3.04 19.50 13.66
CA LYS A 560 3.84 20.54 14.33
C LYS A 560 3.01 21.40 15.29
N ASN A 561 1.75 21.03 15.50
CA ASN A 561 0.76 21.79 16.26
C ASN A 561 0.42 23.15 15.62
N GLU A 562 0.65 23.34 14.32
CA GLU A 562 0.29 24.55 13.60
C GLU A 562 -1.18 24.50 13.21
N LYS A 563 -1.91 25.59 13.43
CA LYS A 563 -3.32 25.73 13.03
C LYS A 563 -3.39 25.88 11.52
N VAL A 564 -3.96 24.89 10.84
CA VAL A 564 -4.08 24.90 9.37
C VAL A 564 -5.45 25.37 8.88
N SER A 565 -6.45 25.43 9.76
CA SER A 565 -7.75 26.06 9.48
C SER A 565 -8.08 27.14 10.51
N LYS A 566 -9.11 27.94 10.19
CA LYS A 566 -9.75 28.81 11.19
C LYS A 566 -10.55 27.95 12.17
N PHE A 567 -10.49 28.34 13.44
CA PHE A 567 -11.27 27.74 14.51
C PHE A 567 -12.66 28.41 14.51
N MET A 568 -13.73 27.63 14.41
CA MET A 568 -15.10 28.14 14.27
C MET A 568 -16.09 27.42 15.20
N ASP A 569 -17.09 28.16 15.68
CA ASP A 569 -18.08 27.68 16.66
C ASP A 569 -19.13 26.71 16.10
N ARG A 570 -19.12 26.40 14.78
CA ARG A 570 -20.17 25.58 14.13
C ARG A 570 -19.74 24.14 13.84
N ASN A 571 -20.48 23.23 14.45
CA ASN A 571 -20.40 21.78 14.34
C ASN A 571 -20.93 21.28 12.98
N TYR A 572 -20.04 20.99 12.03
CA TYR A 572 -20.34 20.03 10.97
C TYR A 572 -19.04 19.34 10.54
N PHE A 573 -18.92 18.05 10.86
CA PHE A 573 -17.87 17.16 10.38
C PHE A 573 -18.53 16.18 9.42
N GLY A 574 -18.25 16.32 8.12
CA GLY A 574 -18.79 15.47 7.07
C GLY A 574 -17.64 14.80 6.34
N SER A 575 -17.29 13.58 6.74
CA SER A 575 -16.45 12.69 5.94
C SER A 575 -17.23 12.32 4.69
N SER A 576 -16.92 12.94 3.55
CA SER A 576 -17.44 12.51 2.26
C SER A 576 -16.34 12.51 1.22
N ASN A 577 -15.74 11.33 1.03
CA ASN A 577 -15.60 10.65 -0.26
C ASN A 577 -14.32 9.82 -0.30
N PHE A 578 -14.50 8.51 -0.39
CA PHE A 578 -13.50 7.56 -0.87
C PHE A 578 -12.99 8.03 -2.24
N GLY A 579 -11.71 8.42 -2.29
CA GLY A 579 -11.00 8.82 -3.50
C GLY A 579 -10.34 10.20 -3.48
N LYS A 580 -10.67 11.09 -2.52
CA LYS A 580 -9.99 12.38 -2.33
C LYS A 580 -9.49 12.54 -0.89
N ARG A 581 -8.18 12.75 -0.74
CA ARG A 581 -7.45 12.91 0.55
C ARG A 581 -7.77 14.24 1.23
N THR A 582 -9.01 14.42 1.70
CA THR A 582 -9.47 15.72 2.20
C THR A 582 -10.38 15.61 3.43
N MET A 583 -10.31 16.62 4.31
CA MET A 583 -11.16 16.78 5.50
C MET A 583 -12.15 17.93 5.31
N GLY A 584 -13.44 17.66 5.51
CA GLY A 584 -14.49 18.66 5.46
C GLY A 584 -14.72 19.33 6.81
N LEU A 585 -14.59 20.65 6.86
CA LEU A 585 -15.13 21.51 7.93
C LEU A 585 -16.36 22.27 7.43
N SER A 586 -17.07 22.91 8.35
CA SER A 586 -18.25 23.73 8.05
C SER A 586 -17.99 24.86 7.05
N ASP A 587 -16.74 25.30 6.88
CA ASP A 587 -16.37 26.38 5.97
C ASP A 587 -15.74 25.92 4.64
N GLY A 588 -15.43 24.63 4.48
CA GLY A 588 -14.91 24.05 3.24
C GLY A 588 -14.10 22.77 3.46
N THR A 589 -13.53 22.27 2.37
CA THR A 589 -12.77 21.01 2.33
C THR A 589 -11.28 21.32 2.29
N TYR A 590 -10.46 20.63 3.08
CA TYR A 590 -9.02 20.86 3.21
C TYR A 590 -8.24 19.62 2.79
N ASN A 591 -7.18 19.77 2.01
CA ASN A 591 -6.30 18.65 1.66
C ASN A 591 -5.31 18.31 2.80
N HIS A 592 -4.52 17.25 2.64
CA HIS A 592 -3.46 16.83 3.58
C HIS A 592 -2.40 17.90 3.91
N LYS A 593 -2.27 18.96 3.12
CA LYS A 593 -1.37 20.10 3.40
C LYS A 593 -2.07 21.20 4.20
N GLY A 594 -3.35 21.01 4.55
CA GLY A 594 -4.16 22.04 5.19
C GLY A 594 -4.62 23.14 4.24
N GLU A 595 -4.51 22.94 2.92
CA GLU A 595 -4.97 23.92 1.93
C GLU A 595 -6.44 23.69 1.62
N LYS A 596 -7.22 24.77 1.66
CA LYS A 596 -8.64 24.74 1.33
C LYS A 596 -8.85 24.49 -0.17
N GLU A 597 -9.54 23.41 -0.51
CA GLU A 597 -9.92 23.09 -1.88
C GLU A 597 -10.90 24.15 -2.42
N LYS A 598 -10.63 24.65 -3.62
CA LYS A 598 -11.56 25.53 -4.33
C LYS A 598 -12.74 24.69 -4.83
N LYS A 599 -13.95 25.09 -4.46
CA LYS A 599 -15.20 24.53 -4.98
C LYS A 599 -15.26 24.60 -6.50
#